data_AF-A0A0F9BR28-F1
#
_entry.id   AF-A0A0F9BR28-F1
#
_cell.length_a   1.000
_cell.length_b   1.000
_cell.length_c   1.000
_cell.angle_alpha   90.00
_cell.angle_beta   90.00
_cell.angle_gamma   90.00
#
_symmetry.space_group_name_H-M   'P 1'
#
loop_
_entity.id
_entity.type
_entity.pdbx_description
1 polymer ?
#
loop_
_entity_poly.entity_id
_entity_poly.type
_entity_poly.pdbx_seq_one_letter_code
_entity_poly.pdbx_strand_id
1 'polypeptide(L)'
;MTHLRAAFFAALLMTASATQAVSADVTLSSRDGELEVTGAYLGFDGEFYRIRTDYGTLTLDGSRMICLGQACPDPDNFVAEVTFSGARALGETLMPALIETFATRNGLRIARLITDDLNFAYELAERDTQRVVGRFAFRLGTSDQGFTDLIADRADIALSLREITAAENAASKAAAVGDLTQRGRSRILGLDALLPLTSVANPLREISLSQLKAIFEGRIDNWKAIGGVDAPITLHLRDEGSGQAQAFLRRVMGRATPK
;
A
#
# COMPACT_ATOMS: atom_id res chain seq x y z
N MET A 1 55.00 -28.00 39.20
CA MET A 1 54.04 -28.95 38.60
C MET A 1 52.71 -28.77 39.31
N THR A 2 51.65 -28.63 38.51
CA THR A 2 50.21 -28.76 38.85
C THR A 2 49.69 -28.04 40.09
N HIS A 3 48.84 -27.02 39.91
CA HIS A 3 47.55 -26.96 40.60
C HIS A 3 46.54 -26.14 39.79
N LEU A 4 45.41 -26.79 39.52
CA LEU A 4 44.17 -26.36 38.89
C LEU A 4 43.77 -24.91 39.23
N ARG A 5 43.26 -24.18 38.23
CA ARG A 5 42.38 -23.03 38.46
C ARG A 5 41.02 -23.27 37.82
N ALA A 6 40.03 -23.18 38.69
CA ALA A 6 38.63 -23.49 38.48
C ALA A 6 37.99 -22.58 37.42
N ALA A 7 37.11 -23.19 36.63
CA ALA A 7 36.18 -22.52 35.74
C ALA A 7 35.19 -21.67 36.56
N PHE A 8 35.06 -20.38 36.22
CA PHE A 8 33.98 -19.54 36.71
C PHE A 8 33.09 -19.13 35.53
N PHE A 9 31.85 -19.59 35.63
CA PHE A 9 30.69 -19.25 34.82
C PHE A 9 30.47 -17.74 34.71
N ALA A 10 30.15 -17.26 33.51
CA ALA A 10 29.38 -16.02 33.32
C ALA A 10 28.52 -16.15 32.05
N ALA A 11 27.40 -16.87 32.18
CA ALA A 11 26.31 -16.82 31.21
C ALA A 11 25.58 -15.48 31.40
N LEU A 12 25.84 -14.54 30.49
CA LEU A 12 25.20 -13.23 30.45
C LEU A 12 23.76 -13.40 29.90
N LEU A 13 22.79 -13.56 30.80
CA LEU A 13 21.37 -13.49 30.47
C LEU A 13 20.99 -12.05 30.11
N MET A 14 20.87 -11.76 28.82
CA MET A 14 20.16 -10.57 28.35
C MET A 14 18.66 -10.80 28.53
N THR A 15 18.12 -10.37 29.67
CA THR A 15 16.69 -10.18 29.85
C THR A 15 16.26 -8.96 29.04
N ALA A 16 15.95 -9.18 27.75
CA ALA A 16 15.21 -8.22 26.96
C ALA A 16 13.78 -8.17 27.52
N SER A 17 13.48 -7.10 28.27
CA SER A 17 12.12 -6.78 28.68
C SER A 17 11.29 -6.53 27.43
N ALA A 18 10.60 -7.57 26.95
CA ALA A 18 9.56 -7.42 25.96
C ALA A 18 8.45 -6.58 26.61
N THR A 19 8.40 -5.29 26.28
CA THR A 19 7.23 -4.47 26.55
C THR A 19 6.09 -5.06 25.74
N GLN A 20 5.25 -5.85 26.40
CA GLN A 20 3.98 -6.27 25.83
C GLN A 20 3.19 -4.99 25.54
N ALA A 21 2.92 -4.73 24.26
CA ALA A 21 1.94 -3.74 23.88
C ALA A 21 0.58 -4.26 24.36
N VAL A 22 0.19 -3.88 25.57
CA VAL A 22 -1.17 -4.06 26.06
C VAL A 22 -2.01 -3.12 25.22
N SER A 23 -2.85 -3.70 24.35
CA SER A 23 -3.94 -2.95 23.72
C SER A 23 -4.74 -2.31 24.85
N ALA A 24 -4.69 -0.99 24.98
CA ALA A 24 -5.38 -0.30 26.04
C ALA A 24 -6.89 -0.38 25.76
N ASP A 25 -7.61 -1.05 26.66
CA ASP A 25 -9.07 -1.09 26.61
C ASP A 25 -9.63 0.32 26.76
N VAL A 26 -10.76 0.58 26.09
CA VAL A 26 -11.54 1.80 26.22
C VAL A 26 -12.95 1.45 26.64
N THR A 27 -13.57 2.37 27.37
CA THR A 27 -14.97 2.32 27.75
C THR A 27 -15.73 3.38 26.97
N LEU A 28 -16.70 2.95 26.18
CA LEU A 28 -17.63 3.81 25.46
C LEU A 28 -18.94 3.86 26.26
N SER A 29 -19.24 5.05 26.78
CA SER A 29 -20.48 5.31 27.52
C SER A 29 -21.39 6.23 26.70
N SER A 30 -22.67 5.92 26.58
CA SER A 30 -23.63 6.82 25.94
C SER A 30 -23.79 8.10 26.75
N ARG A 31 -24.07 9.23 26.09
CA ARG A 31 -24.24 10.53 26.78
C ARG A 31 -25.38 10.57 27.78
N ASP A 32 -26.37 9.69 27.63
CA ASP A 32 -27.48 9.49 28.57
C ASP A 32 -27.14 8.50 29.71
N GLY A 33 -25.99 7.82 29.62
CA GLY A 33 -25.51 6.85 30.61
C GLY A 33 -26.22 5.50 30.58
N GLU A 34 -27.14 5.26 29.63
CA GLU A 34 -27.90 4.01 29.57
C GLU A 34 -27.12 2.83 28.99
N LEU A 35 -26.05 3.11 28.25
CA LEU A 35 -25.23 2.11 27.59
C LEU A 35 -23.76 2.33 27.96
N GLU A 36 -23.11 1.26 28.43
CA GLU A 36 -21.68 1.24 28.71
C GLU A 36 -21.08 -0.03 28.12
N VAL A 37 -20.05 0.13 27.30
CA VAL A 37 -19.41 -0.98 26.61
C VAL A 37 -17.90 -0.82 26.70
N THR A 38 -17.24 -1.87 27.17
CA THR A 38 -15.77 -1.91 27.31
C THR A 38 -15.19 -2.94 26.35
N GLY A 39 -14.04 -2.61 25.76
CA GLY A 39 -13.29 -3.54 24.91
C GLY A 39 -12.00 -2.93 24.37
N ALA A 40 -11.26 -3.73 23.62
CA ALA A 40 -10.02 -3.29 23.00
C ALA A 40 -10.30 -2.28 21.88
N TYR A 41 -9.69 -1.10 21.96
CA TYR A 41 -9.83 -0.07 20.93
C TYR A 41 -9.26 -0.53 19.59
N LEU A 42 -10.07 -0.44 18.53
CA LEU A 42 -9.64 -0.77 17.16
C LEU A 42 -9.45 0.48 16.29
N GLY A 43 -10.21 1.55 16.52
CA GLY A 43 -10.08 2.79 15.75
C GLY A 43 -11.29 3.72 15.84
N PHE A 44 -11.12 4.92 15.30
CA PHE A 44 -12.14 5.94 15.13
C PHE A 44 -11.95 6.60 13.76
N ASP A 45 -12.99 6.69 12.96
CA ASP A 45 -12.93 7.22 11.58
C ASP A 45 -13.39 8.69 11.46
N GLY A 46 -13.65 9.35 12.60
CA GLY A 46 -14.23 10.69 12.67
C GLY A 46 -15.72 10.69 12.98
N GLU A 47 -16.42 9.57 12.81
CA GLU A 47 -17.84 9.42 13.09
C GLU A 47 -18.13 8.23 14.01
N PHE A 48 -17.51 7.08 13.78
CA PHE A 48 -17.77 5.83 14.48
C PHE A 48 -16.54 5.30 15.22
N TYR A 49 -16.76 4.85 16.46
CA TYR A 49 -15.79 4.06 17.21
C TYR A 49 -15.90 2.59 16.85
N ARG A 50 -14.77 1.91 16.66
CA ARG A 50 -14.68 0.45 16.57
C ARG A 50 -13.93 -0.10 17.78
N ILE A 51 -14.55 -1.04 18.48
CA ILE A 51 -13.96 -1.76 19.61
C ILE A 51 -14.18 -3.26 19.47
N ARG A 52 -13.27 -4.06 20.02
CA ARG A 52 -13.41 -5.52 20.11
C ARG A 52 -13.84 -5.89 21.52
N THR A 53 -15.03 -6.44 21.64
CA THR A 53 -15.57 -6.99 22.88
C THR A 53 -15.50 -8.52 22.85
N ASP A 54 -15.85 -9.16 23.96
CA ASP A 54 -15.96 -10.62 24.06
C ASP A 54 -17.01 -11.21 23.11
N TYR A 55 -17.96 -10.39 22.66
CA TYR A 55 -19.03 -10.78 21.74
C TYR A 55 -18.71 -10.47 20.27
N GLY A 56 -17.55 -9.88 20.00
CA GLY A 56 -17.10 -9.53 18.65
C GLY A 56 -16.77 -8.05 18.49
N THR A 57 -16.65 -7.61 17.23
CA THR A 57 -16.38 -6.19 16.93
C THR A 57 -17.68 -5.40 16.94
N LEU A 58 -17.72 -4.31 17.70
CA LEU A 58 -18.82 -3.36 17.72
C LEU A 58 -18.41 -2.05 17.06
N THR A 59 -19.32 -1.47 16.30
CA THR A 59 -19.20 -0.15 15.68
C THR A 59 -20.27 0.76 16.28
N LEU A 60 -19.87 1.83 16.95
CA LEU A 60 -20.76 2.71 17.72
C LEU A 60 -20.62 4.16 17.24
N ASP A 61 -21.74 4.87 17.10
CA ASP A 61 -21.79 6.28 16.69
C ASP A 61 -21.16 7.18 17.75
N GLY A 62 -20.02 7.79 17.42
CA GLY A 62 -19.23 8.63 18.31
C GLY A 62 -19.91 9.94 18.71
N SER A 63 -20.92 10.42 17.95
CA SER A 63 -21.70 11.59 18.36
C SER A 63 -22.48 11.36 19.66
N ARG A 64 -22.82 10.09 19.94
CA ARG A 64 -23.62 9.67 21.11
C ARG A 64 -22.78 9.07 22.23
N MET A 65 -21.49 8.83 22.00
CA MET A 65 -20.61 8.15 22.94
C MET A 65 -19.58 9.10 23.53
N ILE A 66 -19.23 8.84 24.79
CA ILE A 66 -18.11 9.42 25.51
C ILE A 66 -17.08 8.31 25.62
N CYS A 67 -15.90 8.52 25.03
CA CYS A 67 -14.80 7.58 25.14
C CYS A 67 -13.98 7.88 26.39
N LEU A 68 -13.79 6.87 27.23
CA LEU A 68 -12.96 6.92 28.43
C LEU A 68 -11.83 5.90 28.31
N GLY A 69 -10.59 6.34 28.51
CA GLY A 69 -9.39 5.51 28.43
C GLY A 69 -8.21 6.20 27.76
N GLN A 70 -7.01 5.66 27.94
CA GLN A 70 -5.79 6.27 27.38
C GLN A 70 -5.71 6.14 25.85
N ALA A 71 -6.39 5.15 25.25
CA ALA A 71 -6.47 4.97 23.81
C ALA A 71 -7.59 5.77 23.15
N CYS A 72 -8.37 6.56 23.90
CA CYS A 72 -9.41 7.39 23.31
C CYS A 72 -8.80 8.51 22.47
N PRO A 73 -9.27 8.70 21.22
CA PRO A 73 -8.86 9.82 20.39
C PRO A 73 -9.39 11.12 20.97
N ASP A 74 -8.69 12.22 20.69
CA ASP A 74 -9.21 13.57 20.92
C ASP A 74 -10.17 13.92 19.77
N PRO A 75 -11.49 13.99 20.01
CA PRO A 75 -12.46 14.26 18.95
C PRO A 75 -12.33 15.70 18.40
N ASP A 76 -11.84 16.66 19.19
CA ASP A 76 -11.69 18.06 18.77
C ASP A 76 -10.41 18.26 17.93
N ASN A 77 -9.41 17.39 18.12
CA ASN A 77 -8.15 17.39 17.37
C ASN A 77 -7.98 16.15 16.49
N PHE A 78 -9.09 15.56 16.03
CA PHE A 78 -9.04 14.41 15.13
C PHE A 78 -8.35 14.77 13.80
N VAL A 79 -7.36 13.96 13.42
CA VAL A 79 -6.68 14.02 12.13
C VAL A 79 -7.07 12.78 11.33
N ALA A 80 -7.78 12.97 10.22
CA ALA A 80 -8.11 11.85 9.34
C ALA A 80 -6.83 11.34 8.66
N GLU A 81 -6.42 10.11 8.96
CA GLU A 81 -5.21 9.51 8.39
C GLU A 81 -5.57 8.41 7.38
N VAL A 82 -4.85 8.38 6.26
CA VAL A 82 -4.93 7.31 5.27
C VAL A 82 -3.53 6.99 4.76
N THR A 83 -3.18 5.71 4.75
CA THR A 83 -1.90 5.18 4.31
C THR A 83 -2.04 4.48 2.96
N PHE A 84 -1.26 4.94 1.99
CA PHE A 84 -1.12 4.33 0.67
C PHE A 84 0.16 3.53 0.60
N SER A 85 0.10 2.33 0.03
CA SER A 85 1.29 1.55 -0.31
C SER A 85 1.25 1.04 -1.74
N GLY A 86 2.39 1.03 -2.42
CA GLY A 86 2.56 0.32 -3.69
C GLY A 86 3.13 1.16 -4.82
N ALA A 87 2.55 1.05 -6.02
CA ALA A 87 3.15 1.49 -7.27
C ALA A 87 3.67 2.94 -7.25
N ARG A 88 5.00 3.06 -7.27
CA ARG A 88 5.74 4.32 -7.24
C ARG A 88 5.25 5.37 -8.24
N ALA A 89 4.99 4.98 -9.49
CA ALA A 89 4.53 5.91 -10.53
C ALA A 89 3.23 6.65 -10.15
N LEU A 90 2.30 5.98 -9.46
CA LEU A 90 1.06 6.59 -8.99
C LEU A 90 1.31 7.53 -7.81
N GLY A 91 2.12 7.09 -6.83
CA GLY A 91 2.42 7.84 -5.62
C GLY A 91 3.30 9.08 -5.83
N GLU A 92 4.15 9.07 -6.86
CA GLU A 92 5.01 10.22 -7.19
C GLU A 92 4.35 11.25 -8.10
N THR A 93 3.42 10.81 -8.96
CA THR A 93 2.90 11.67 -10.04
C THR A 93 1.41 11.98 -9.87
N LEU A 94 0.58 10.95 -9.78
CA LEU A 94 -0.88 11.11 -9.80
C LEU A 94 -1.41 11.58 -8.43
N MET A 95 -1.01 10.90 -7.36
CA MET A 95 -1.55 11.15 -6.03
C MET A 95 -1.23 12.55 -5.49
N PRO A 96 -0.02 13.11 -5.66
CA PRO A 96 0.27 14.48 -5.24
C PRO A 96 -0.67 15.49 -5.88
N ALA A 97 -0.87 15.41 -7.20
CA ALA A 97 -1.77 16.31 -7.91
C ALA A 97 -3.22 16.23 -7.41
N LEU A 98 -3.70 15.02 -7.09
CA LEU A 98 -5.04 14.81 -6.54
C LEU A 98 -5.18 15.43 -5.14
N ILE A 99 -4.20 15.22 -4.26
CA ILE A 99 -4.22 15.73 -2.88
C ILE A 99 -4.09 17.26 -2.86
N GLU A 100 -3.18 17.82 -3.66
CA GLU A 100 -3.01 19.27 -3.79
C GLU A 100 -4.28 19.96 -4.29
N THR A 101 -4.94 19.36 -5.29
CA THR A 101 -6.21 19.86 -5.82
C THR A 101 -7.31 19.76 -4.78
N PHE A 102 -7.38 18.63 -4.05
CA PHE A 102 -8.34 18.45 -2.96
C PHE A 102 -8.14 19.50 -1.86
N ALA A 103 -6.90 19.72 -1.42
CA ALA A 103 -6.57 20.72 -0.41
C ALA A 103 -7.01 22.12 -0.85
N THR A 104 -6.67 22.49 -2.08
CA THR A 104 -7.01 23.81 -2.65
C THR A 104 -8.52 24.01 -2.73
N ARG A 105 -9.27 23.01 -3.21
CA ARG A 105 -10.74 23.08 -3.32
C ARG A 105 -11.45 23.20 -1.98
N ASN A 106 -10.85 22.66 -0.92
CA ASN A 106 -11.39 22.73 0.44
C ASN A 106 -10.79 23.88 1.26
N GLY A 107 -10.03 24.79 0.64
CA GLY A 107 -9.44 25.93 1.34
C GLY A 107 -8.36 25.54 2.36
N LEU A 108 -7.78 24.34 2.26
CA LEU A 108 -6.76 23.84 3.19
C LEU A 108 -5.35 24.24 2.72
N ARG A 109 -4.42 24.36 3.66
CA ARG A 109 -2.97 24.41 3.41
C ARG A 109 -2.44 22.98 3.34
N ILE A 110 -1.51 22.72 2.43
CA ILE A 110 -0.81 21.44 2.32
C ILE A 110 0.66 21.61 2.70
N ALA A 111 1.22 20.63 3.40
CA ALA A 111 2.65 20.49 3.61
C ALA A 111 3.08 19.05 3.31
N ARG A 112 4.26 18.88 2.71
CA ARG A 112 4.86 17.57 2.49
C ARG A 112 5.89 17.30 3.59
N LEU A 113 5.71 16.20 4.32
CA LEU A 113 6.66 15.67 5.29
C LEU A 113 7.44 14.55 4.64
N ILE A 114 8.74 14.76 4.45
CA ILE A 114 9.62 13.80 3.77
C ILE A 114 10.42 13.06 4.83
N THR A 115 10.25 11.74 4.89
CA THR A 115 11.12 10.86 5.67
C THR A 115 12.25 10.37 4.77
N ASP A 116 11.91 9.86 3.59
CA ASP A 116 12.82 9.50 2.51
C ASP A 116 12.08 9.54 1.14
N ASP A 117 12.74 9.09 0.07
CA ASP A 117 12.19 9.11 -1.29
C ASP A 117 10.96 8.20 -1.48
N LEU A 118 10.82 7.17 -0.66
CA LEU A 118 9.76 6.17 -0.73
C LEU A 118 8.74 6.30 0.41
N ASN A 119 9.11 6.93 1.53
CA ASN A 119 8.26 7.13 2.69
C ASN A 119 8.09 8.62 2.97
N PHE A 120 6.87 9.12 2.78
CA PHE A 120 6.53 10.52 3.02
C PHE A 120 5.04 10.66 3.34
N ALA A 121 4.64 11.83 3.82
CA ALA A 121 3.24 12.15 4.03
C ALA A 121 2.89 13.56 3.52
N TYR A 122 1.62 13.77 3.20
CA TYR A 122 1.05 15.11 3.04
C TYR A 122 0.15 15.41 4.23
N GLU A 123 0.37 16.54 4.88
CA GLU A 123 -0.52 17.07 5.92
C GLU A 123 -1.37 18.19 5.35
N LEU A 124 -2.67 18.11 5.61
CA LEU A 124 -3.64 19.14 5.33
C LEU A 124 -3.99 19.86 6.63
N ALA A 125 -3.93 21.18 6.61
CA ALA A 125 -4.22 22.03 7.75
C ALA A 125 -5.17 23.17 7.38
N GLU A 126 -5.98 23.60 8.34
CA GLU A 126 -6.77 24.83 8.23
C GLU A 126 -5.86 26.05 8.08
N ARG A 127 -6.27 27.04 7.29
CA ARG A 127 -5.45 28.24 7.02
C ARG A 127 -5.35 29.15 8.25
N ASP A 128 -6.42 29.28 9.00
CA ASP A 128 -6.50 30.26 10.08
C ASP A 128 -5.87 29.72 11.37
N THR A 129 -6.28 28.51 11.77
CA THR A 129 -5.87 27.88 13.04
C THR A 129 -4.56 27.10 12.92
N GLN A 130 -4.11 26.79 11.69
CA GLN A 130 -3.02 25.85 11.41
C GLN A 130 -3.25 24.43 11.94
N ARG A 131 -4.47 24.11 12.38
CA ARG A 131 -4.85 22.79 12.87
C ARG A 131 -4.79 21.77 11.74
N VAL A 132 -4.06 20.68 11.95
CA VAL A 132 -4.01 19.56 11.00
C VAL A 132 -5.35 18.83 11.04
N VAL A 133 -5.91 18.54 9.87
CA VAL A 133 -7.21 17.89 9.70
C VAL A 133 -7.13 16.61 8.88
N GLY A 134 -6.02 16.41 8.16
CA GLY A 134 -5.81 15.18 7.41
C GLY A 134 -4.35 14.88 7.15
N ARG A 135 -4.02 13.58 7.09
CA ARG A 135 -2.70 13.07 6.76
C ARG A 135 -2.81 11.96 5.72
N PHE A 136 -2.08 12.11 4.62
CA PHE A 136 -1.97 11.12 3.55
C PHE A 136 -0.56 10.56 3.57
N ALA A 137 -0.37 9.39 4.17
CA ALA A 137 0.93 8.72 4.28
C ALA A 137 1.19 7.83 3.08
N PHE A 138 2.44 7.73 2.64
CA PHE A 138 2.86 6.98 1.46
C PHE A 138 4.03 6.05 1.79
N ARG A 139 3.94 4.82 1.28
CA ARG A 139 4.99 3.79 1.28
C ARG A 139 5.14 3.28 -0.16
N LEU A 140 6.05 3.89 -0.92
CA LEU A 140 6.19 3.61 -2.34
C LEU A 140 7.07 2.39 -2.58
N GLY A 141 6.66 1.60 -3.57
CA GLY A 141 7.33 0.37 -3.98
C GLY A 141 6.67 -0.21 -5.24
N THR A 142 6.39 -1.51 -5.21
CA THR A 142 5.77 -2.26 -6.31
C THR A 142 4.29 -2.51 -6.03
N SER A 143 3.55 -2.96 -7.06
CA SER A 143 2.16 -3.42 -6.87
C SER A 143 2.09 -4.61 -5.90
N ASP A 144 3.06 -5.52 -5.97
CA ASP A 144 3.19 -6.68 -5.08
C ASP A 144 3.31 -6.23 -3.61
N GLN A 145 4.17 -5.24 -3.34
CA GLN A 145 4.34 -4.69 -2.00
C GLN A 145 3.05 -3.99 -1.52
N GLY A 146 2.38 -3.24 -2.41
CA GLY A 146 1.11 -2.58 -2.08
C GLY A 146 0.02 -3.56 -1.65
N PHE A 147 -0.16 -4.66 -2.39
CA PHE A 147 -1.10 -5.72 -1.99
C PHE A 147 -0.65 -6.43 -0.71
N THR A 148 0.65 -6.69 -0.56
CA THR A 148 1.19 -7.29 0.67
C THR A 148 0.91 -6.43 1.90
N ASP A 149 1.13 -5.11 1.80
CA ASP A 149 0.88 -4.18 2.91
C ASP A 149 -0.61 -4.03 3.21
N LEU A 150 -1.47 -3.99 2.19
CA LEU A 150 -2.92 -3.98 2.39
C LEU A 150 -3.41 -5.26 3.10
N ILE A 151 -2.92 -6.43 2.68
CA ILE A 151 -3.29 -7.72 3.30
C ILE A 151 -2.78 -7.82 4.74
N ALA A 152 -1.63 -7.21 5.04
CA ALA A 152 -1.01 -7.20 6.35
C ALA A 152 -1.48 -6.03 7.25
N ASP A 153 -2.54 -5.30 6.86
CA ASP A 153 -3.09 -4.16 7.61
C ASP A 153 -2.05 -3.04 7.88
N ARG A 154 -1.09 -2.88 6.96
CA ARG A 154 -0.04 -1.84 7.00
C ARG A 154 -0.34 -0.66 6.08
N ALA A 155 -1.39 -0.74 5.28
CA ALA A 155 -1.86 0.31 4.40
C ALA A 155 -3.37 0.17 4.22
N ASP A 156 -4.06 1.31 4.12
CA ASP A 156 -5.50 1.36 3.88
C ASP A 156 -5.83 1.17 2.39
N ILE A 157 -4.93 1.63 1.51
CA ILE A 157 -5.13 1.61 0.06
C ILE A 157 -3.87 1.12 -0.66
N ALA A 158 -4.01 0.05 -1.45
CA ALA A 158 -2.97 -0.41 -2.36
C ALA A 158 -3.00 0.38 -3.68
N LEU A 159 -1.87 0.98 -4.06
CA LEU A 159 -1.63 1.58 -5.37
C LEU A 159 -1.09 0.51 -6.32
N SER A 160 -1.77 0.26 -7.43
CA SER A 160 -1.38 -0.81 -8.36
C SER A 160 -1.51 -0.42 -9.83
N LEU A 161 -0.56 -0.89 -10.66
CA LEU A 161 -0.58 -0.75 -12.13
C LEU A 161 -1.12 -2.02 -12.82
N ARG A 162 -1.46 -3.04 -12.04
CA ARG A 162 -2.07 -4.29 -12.51
C ARG A 162 -3.25 -4.66 -11.62
N GLU A 163 -4.05 -5.60 -12.08
CA GLU A 163 -5.07 -6.20 -11.21
C GLU A 163 -4.39 -7.11 -10.17
N ILE A 164 -5.10 -7.34 -9.08
CA ILE A 164 -4.72 -8.35 -8.09
C ILE A 164 -4.61 -9.73 -8.74
N THR A 165 -3.61 -10.51 -8.33
CA THR A 165 -3.45 -11.89 -8.79
C THR A 165 -4.37 -12.85 -8.03
N ALA A 166 -4.55 -14.06 -8.56
CA ALA A 166 -5.32 -15.10 -7.87
C ALA A 166 -4.70 -15.48 -6.52
N ALA A 167 -3.36 -15.52 -6.43
CA ALA A 167 -2.63 -15.83 -5.20
C ALA A 167 -2.81 -14.73 -4.14
N GLU A 168 -2.65 -13.46 -4.52
CA GLU A 168 -2.89 -12.33 -3.61
C GLU A 168 -4.35 -12.27 -3.15
N ASN A 169 -5.32 -12.54 -4.03
CA ASN A 169 -6.72 -12.56 -3.62
C ASN A 169 -7.03 -13.73 -2.66
N ALA A 170 -6.41 -14.90 -2.87
CA ALA A 170 -6.51 -16.01 -1.93
C ALA A 170 -5.91 -15.66 -0.56
N ALA A 171 -4.75 -14.99 -0.55
CA ALA A 171 -4.12 -14.50 0.68
C ALA A 171 -5.00 -13.45 1.39
N SER A 172 -5.60 -12.51 0.66
CA SER A 172 -6.54 -11.53 1.19
C SER A 172 -7.77 -12.17 1.86
N LYS A 173 -8.33 -13.22 1.24
CA LYS A 173 -9.44 -13.99 1.82
C LYS A 173 -9.01 -14.72 3.10
N ALA A 174 -7.83 -15.33 3.10
CA ALA A 174 -7.28 -16.01 4.27
C ALA A 174 -6.98 -15.05 5.44
N ALA A 175 -6.58 -13.81 5.14
CA ALA A 175 -6.33 -12.75 6.11
C ALA A 175 -7.62 -12.02 6.56
N ALA A 176 -8.81 -12.48 6.17
CA ALA A 176 -10.10 -11.84 6.47
C ALA A 176 -10.27 -10.39 5.97
N VAL A 177 -9.39 -9.92 5.06
CA VAL A 177 -9.54 -8.63 4.36
C VAL A 177 -10.68 -8.70 3.32
N GLY A 178 -10.95 -9.90 2.80
CA GLY A 178 -12.06 -10.21 1.93
C GLY A 178 -11.66 -10.46 0.47
N ASP A 179 -12.66 -10.52 -0.42
CA ASP A 179 -12.45 -10.73 -1.85
C ASP A 179 -12.20 -9.40 -2.57
N LEU A 180 -10.94 -9.11 -2.87
CA LEU A 180 -10.53 -7.86 -3.51
C LEU A 180 -10.88 -7.80 -5.01
N THR A 181 -11.43 -8.87 -5.59
CA THR A 181 -11.94 -8.87 -6.97
C THR A 181 -13.37 -8.34 -7.08
N GLN A 182 -14.07 -8.17 -5.95
CA GLN A 182 -15.45 -7.69 -5.94
C GLN A 182 -15.55 -6.22 -6.34
N ARG A 183 -16.74 -5.84 -6.85
CA ARG A 183 -17.06 -4.44 -7.15
C ARG A 183 -16.91 -3.60 -5.89
N GLY A 184 -16.32 -2.41 -6.05
CA GLY A 184 -16.07 -1.48 -4.94
C GLY A 184 -14.79 -1.79 -4.15
N ARG A 185 -14.11 -2.92 -4.38
CA ARG A 185 -12.79 -3.23 -3.79
C ARG A 185 -11.61 -2.77 -4.63
N SER A 186 -11.88 -2.20 -5.80
CA SER A 186 -10.90 -1.58 -6.68
C SER A 186 -11.52 -0.40 -7.42
N ARG A 187 -10.72 0.65 -7.63
CA ARG A 187 -11.10 1.84 -8.40
C ARG A 187 -10.03 2.11 -9.46
N ILE A 188 -10.47 2.12 -10.72
CA ILE A 188 -9.60 2.51 -11.84
C ILE A 188 -9.53 4.04 -11.85
N LEU A 189 -8.34 4.59 -11.63
CA LEU A 189 -8.07 6.03 -11.65
C LEU A 189 -7.69 6.52 -13.06
N GLY A 190 -7.14 5.63 -13.88
CA GLY A 190 -6.73 5.92 -15.25
C GLY A 190 -6.36 4.64 -15.99
N LEU A 191 -6.25 4.76 -17.31
CA LEU A 191 -5.72 3.72 -18.17
C LEU A 191 -4.39 4.19 -18.73
N ASP A 192 -3.40 3.30 -18.74
CA ASP A 192 -2.08 3.56 -19.30
C ASP A 192 -1.81 2.58 -20.44
N ALA A 193 -1.16 3.06 -21.50
CA ALA A 193 -0.89 2.29 -22.70
C ALA A 193 0.53 1.71 -22.64
N LEU A 194 0.66 0.40 -22.85
CA LEU A 194 1.96 -0.22 -23.09
C LEU A 194 2.32 -0.08 -24.56
N LEU A 195 3.37 0.68 -24.83
CA LEU A 195 3.85 0.95 -26.18
C LEU A 195 5.21 0.27 -26.40
N PRO A 196 5.32 -0.69 -27.34
CA PRO A 196 6.62 -1.19 -27.76
C PRO A 196 7.36 -0.10 -28.52
N LEU A 197 8.61 0.16 -28.13
CA LEU A 197 9.47 1.15 -28.76
C LEU A 197 10.66 0.47 -29.41
N THR A 198 11.05 0.97 -30.57
CA THR A 198 12.26 0.55 -31.29
C THR A 198 13.17 1.76 -31.49
N SER A 199 14.41 1.51 -31.89
CA SER A 199 15.33 2.59 -32.29
C SER A 199 14.72 3.42 -33.42
N VAL A 200 14.97 4.74 -33.41
CA VAL A 200 14.51 5.68 -34.46
C VAL A 200 14.95 5.25 -35.86
N ALA A 201 16.09 4.56 -35.98
CA ALA A 201 16.62 4.05 -37.24
C ALA A 201 15.91 2.78 -37.75
N ASN A 202 15.09 2.12 -36.94
CA ASN A 202 14.34 0.94 -37.37
C ASN A 202 13.15 1.40 -38.25
N PRO A 203 13.08 0.99 -39.53
CA PRO A 203 12.02 1.43 -40.44
C PRO A 203 10.66 0.77 -40.15
N LEU A 204 10.64 -0.30 -39.34
CA LEU A 204 9.42 -1.03 -39.01
C LEU A 204 8.49 -0.16 -38.14
N ARG A 205 7.28 0.09 -38.63
CA ARG A 205 6.28 0.95 -37.97
C ARG A 205 5.17 0.21 -37.24
N GLU A 206 5.00 -1.08 -37.53
CA GLU A 206 3.96 -1.92 -36.96
C GLU A 206 4.53 -3.28 -36.59
N ILE A 207 4.03 -3.85 -35.49
CA ILE A 207 4.37 -5.19 -35.04
C ILE A 207 3.15 -5.83 -34.41
N SER A 208 2.87 -7.08 -34.75
CA SER A 208 1.76 -7.81 -34.14
C SER A 208 2.14 -8.30 -32.74
N LEU A 209 1.14 -8.52 -31.88
CA LEU A 209 1.38 -9.09 -30.55
C LEU A 209 2.01 -10.50 -30.61
N SER A 210 1.72 -11.28 -31.65
CA SER A 210 2.31 -12.61 -31.83
C SER A 210 3.79 -12.54 -32.23
N GLN A 211 4.16 -11.58 -33.08
CA GLN A 211 5.55 -11.28 -33.41
C GLN A 211 6.30 -10.77 -32.18
N LEU A 212 5.72 -9.82 -31.44
CA LEU A 212 6.31 -9.28 -30.21
C LEU A 212 6.55 -10.39 -29.18
N LYS A 213 5.57 -11.27 -28.97
CA LYS A 213 5.73 -12.46 -28.12
C LYS A 213 6.84 -13.39 -28.61
N ALA A 214 6.87 -13.70 -29.91
CA ALA A 214 7.91 -14.56 -30.49
C ALA A 214 9.32 -13.97 -30.34
N ILE A 215 9.44 -12.64 -30.45
CA ILE A 215 10.69 -11.91 -30.19
C ILE A 215 11.11 -12.07 -28.72
N PHE A 216 10.23 -11.79 -27.76
CA PHE A 216 10.54 -11.91 -26.33
C PHE A 216 10.74 -13.37 -25.87
N GLU A 217 10.29 -14.36 -26.65
CA GLU A 217 10.60 -15.78 -26.45
C GLU A 217 11.90 -16.24 -27.12
N GLY A 218 12.59 -15.36 -27.86
CA GLY A 218 13.81 -15.68 -28.61
C GLY A 218 13.57 -16.51 -29.87
N ARG A 219 12.30 -16.71 -30.29
CA ARG A 219 11.96 -17.37 -31.56
C ARG A 219 12.22 -16.49 -32.78
N ILE A 220 12.25 -15.16 -32.57
CA ILE A 220 12.65 -14.17 -33.57
C ILE A 220 13.74 -13.30 -32.94
N ASP A 221 14.93 -13.32 -33.50
CA ASP A 221 16.11 -12.63 -33.00
C ASP A 221 16.69 -11.62 -33.99
N ASN A 222 16.08 -11.48 -35.17
CA ASN A 222 16.51 -10.56 -36.23
C ASN A 222 15.31 -9.88 -36.90
N TRP A 223 15.42 -8.58 -37.14
CA TRP A 223 14.37 -7.76 -37.75
C TRP A 223 13.95 -8.23 -39.15
N LYS A 224 14.83 -8.88 -39.91
CA LYS A 224 14.51 -9.41 -41.24
C LYS A 224 13.39 -10.45 -41.24
N ALA A 225 13.24 -11.19 -40.14
CA ALA A 225 12.21 -12.22 -40.02
C ALA A 225 10.79 -11.66 -40.01
N ILE A 226 10.63 -10.35 -39.79
CA ILE A 226 9.35 -9.65 -39.77
C ILE A 226 9.30 -8.49 -40.78
N GLY A 227 10.14 -8.55 -41.82
CA GLY A 227 10.15 -7.56 -42.91
C GLY A 227 10.95 -6.28 -42.61
N GLY A 228 11.77 -6.28 -41.55
CA GLY A 228 12.71 -5.20 -41.26
C GLY A 228 14.07 -5.37 -41.94
N VAL A 229 15.03 -4.56 -41.50
CA VAL A 229 16.44 -4.64 -41.94
C VAL A 229 17.13 -5.91 -41.43
N ASP A 230 18.19 -6.37 -42.09
CA ASP A 230 19.01 -7.47 -41.56
C ASP A 230 19.88 -6.98 -40.38
N ALA A 231 19.29 -6.97 -39.20
CA ALA A 231 19.94 -6.56 -37.96
C ALA A 231 19.41 -7.38 -36.77
N PRO A 232 20.28 -7.74 -35.83
CA PRO A 232 19.87 -8.46 -34.62
C PRO A 232 18.94 -7.61 -33.75
N ILE A 233 18.10 -8.28 -32.96
CA ILE A 233 17.19 -7.68 -32.00
C ILE A 233 17.84 -7.71 -30.61
N THR A 234 17.96 -6.56 -29.98
CA THR A 234 18.34 -6.43 -28.57
C THR A 234 17.11 -6.07 -27.76
N LEU A 235 16.79 -6.88 -26.75
CA LEU A 235 15.62 -6.70 -25.92
C LEU A 235 15.93 -5.87 -24.69
N HIS A 236 15.01 -4.94 -24.41
CA HIS A 236 15.00 -4.17 -23.17
C HIS A 236 13.62 -4.31 -22.55
N LEU A 237 13.59 -4.72 -21.29
CA LEU A 237 12.42 -4.66 -20.43
C LEU A 237 12.81 -3.90 -19.17
N ARG A 238 11.88 -3.16 -18.59
CA ARG A 238 12.05 -2.64 -17.23
C ARG A 238 12.25 -3.79 -16.26
N ASP A 239 12.73 -3.47 -15.06
CA ASP A 239 12.78 -4.42 -13.95
C ASP A 239 11.49 -5.25 -13.86
N GLU A 240 11.62 -6.58 -13.76
CA GLU A 240 10.47 -7.49 -13.81
C GLU A 240 9.48 -7.28 -12.67
N GLY A 241 9.94 -6.74 -11.54
CA GLY A 241 9.10 -6.34 -10.41
C GLY A 241 8.32 -5.04 -10.66
N SER A 242 8.60 -4.31 -11.74
CA SER A 242 7.84 -3.11 -12.08
C SER A 242 6.44 -3.49 -12.60
N GLY A 243 5.41 -2.77 -12.15
CA GLY A 243 4.03 -3.07 -12.53
C GLY A 243 3.77 -3.03 -14.05
N GLN A 244 4.52 -2.23 -14.80
CA GLN A 244 4.45 -2.19 -16.27
C GLN A 244 5.04 -3.46 -16.91
N ALA A 245 6.19 -3.93 -16.43
CA ALA A 245 6.78 -5.19 -16.89
C ALA A 245 5.86 -6.38 -16.56
N GLN A 246 5.31 -6.41 -15.33
CA GLN A 246 4.33 -7.42 -14.93
C GLN A 246 3.08 -7.40 -15.83
N ALA A 247 2.56 -6.21 -16.15
CA ALA A 247 1.44 -6.07 -17.07
C ALA A 247 1.77 -6.57 -18.48
N PHE A 248 2.97 -6.29 -18.99
CA PHE A 248 3.45 -6.80 -20.28
C PHE A 248 3.57 -8.33 -20.28
N LEU A 249 4.26 -8.90 -19.29
CA LEU A 249 4.43 -10.36 -19.14
C LEU A 249 3.07 -11.08 -19.09
N ARG A 250 2.10 -10.50 -18.38
CA ARG A 250 0.76 -11.09 -18.27
C ARG A 250 -0.04 -10.97 -19.55
N ARG A 251 -0.15 -9.77 -20.12
CA ARG A 251 -1.04 -9.49 -21.26
C ARG A 251 -0.47 -9.94 -22.60
N VAL A 252 0.84 -9.87 -22.79
CA VAL A 252 1.51 -10.21 -24.05
C VAL A 252 2.12 -11.61 -23.99
N MET A 253 2.88 -11.91 -22.94
CA MET A 253 3.57 -13.21 -22.85
C MET A 253 2.66 -14.33 -22.34
N GLY A 254 1.55 -14.00 -21.67
CA GLY A 254 0.68 -14.96 -21.01
C GLY A 254 1.31 -15.56 -19.75
N ARG A 255 2.26 -14.86 -19.12
CA ARG A 255 2.93 -15.26 -17.89
C ARG A 255 2.38 -14.44 -16.73
N ALA A 256 1.73 -15.07 -15.75
CA ALA A 256 1.67 -14.47 -14.42
C ALA A 256 3.11 -14.51 -13.85
N THR A 257 3.61 -13.41 -13.29
CA THR A 257 5.03 -13.20 -12.91
C THR A 257 5.62 -14.26 -11.96
N PRO A 258 6.96 -14.37 -11.84
CA PRO A 258 7.78 -15.52 -12.21
C PRO A 258 7.91 -16.61 -11.12
N LYS A 259 8.54 -17.74 -11.51
CA LYS A 259 9.08 -18.77 -10.60
C LYS A 259 10.07 -18.19 -9.61
#